data_AF-A0A0B1SJK2-F1
#
_entry.id   AF-A0A0B1SJK2-F1
#
_cell.length_a   1.000
_cell.length_b   1.000
_cell.length_c   1.000
_cell.angle_alpha   90.00
_cell.angle_beta   90.00
_cell.angle_gamma   90.00
#
_symmetry.space_group_name_H-M   'P 1'
#
loop_
_entity.id
_entity.type
_entity.pdbx_description
1 polymer ?
#
loop_
_entity_poly.entity_id
_entity_poly.type
_entity_poly.pdbx_seq_one_letter_code
_entity_poly.pdbx_strand_id
1 'polypeptide(L)'
;MPEKIYCRDFENNEIYAIGGVLFGISCVATLIFIALPTKRLPEEGEEFEKIDESTLRTQLARILDTAREPKMILLSAFFVFYGFHVTLLFGYPTTFAFTKMLSKNVYLQAYYSIMMGTGSLLAGVLIAFCDSHIKNFGLIPIQIMQIALSIVLYFLTIATTANLSTIQTVDDESMWIRPT
;
A
#
# COMPACT_ATOMS: atom_id res chain seq x y z
N MET A 1 -37.86 -14.58 14.39
CA MET A 1 -37.04 -13.44 14.84
C MET A 1 -36.73 -12.62 13.60
N PRO A 2 -37.11 -11.33 13.53
CA PRO A 2 -36.93 -10.57 12.30
C PRO A 2 -35.44 -10.24 12.08
N GLU A 3 -34.98 -10.57 10.89
CA GLU A 3 -33.68 -10.27 10.30
C GLU A 3 -33.51 -8.74 10.22
N LYS A 4 -32.56 -8.17 10.97
CA LYS A 4 -32.21 -6.76 10.87
C LYS A 4 -31.40 -6.56 9.59
N ILE A 5 -32.11 -6.23 8.51
CA ILE A 5 -31.52 -5.68 7.29
C ILE A 5 -30.94 -4.31 7.67
N TYR A 6 -29.62 -4.14 7.58
CA TYR A 6 -28.96 -2.84 7.76
C TYR A 6 -29.41 -1.92 6.62
N CYS A 7 -30.41 -1.08 6.89
CA CYS A 7 -30.85 -0.04 5.97
C CYS A 7 -29.86 1.12 5.98
N ARG A 8 -29.50 1.57 4.77
CA ARG A 8 -28.70 2.75 4.43
C ARG A 8 -28.83 3.92 5.43
N ASP A 9 -27.79 4.13 6.25
CA ASP A 9 -27.73 5.20 7.25
C ASP A 9 -27.32 6.59 6.68
N PHE A 10 -26.86 6.66 5.43
CA PHE A 10 -26.39 7.92 4.82
C PHE A 10 -27.45 8.56 3.93
N GLU A 11 -27.61 9.88 4.06
CA GLU A 11 -28.50 10.66 3.20
C GLU A 11 -27.91 10.74 1.78
N ASN A 12 -28.76 10.71 0.74
CA ASN A 12 -28.31 10.81 -0.66
C ASN A 12 -27.39 12.02 -0.89
N ASN A 13 -27.70 13.14 -0.24
CA ASN A 13 -26.94 14.37 -0.35
C ASN A 13 -25.52 14.25 0.19
N GLU A 14 -25.32 13.51 1.28
CA GLU A 14 -24.00 13.25 1.86
C GLU A 14 -23.15 12.39 0.92
N ILE A 15 -23.76 11.38 0.31
CA ILE A 15 -23.09 10.50 -0.66
C ILE A 15 -22.62 11.31 -1.88
N TYR A 16 -23.48 12.17 -2.43
CA TYR A 16 -23.11 13.04 -3.54
C TYR A 16 -22.06 14.08 -3.15
N ALA A 17 -22.12 14.64 -1.93
CA ALA A 17 -21.12 15.58 -1.44
C ALA A 17 -19.73 14.92 -1.30
N ILE A 18 -19.66 13.75 -0.68
CA ILE A 18 -18.40 13.00 -0.53
C ILE A 18 -17.82 12.63 -1.89
N GLY A 19 -18.65 12.08 -2.79
CA GLY A 19 -18.23 11.73 -4.15
C GLY A 19 -17.75 12.95 -4.95
N GLY A 20 -18.45 14.08 -4.82
CA GLY A 20 -18.10 15.34 -5.47
C GLY A 20 -16.76 15.90 -4.98
N VAL A 21 -16.50 15.89 -3.67
CA VAL A 21 -15.23 16.34 -3.08
C VAL A 21 -14.07 15.46 -3.55
N LEU A 22 -14.23 14.14 -3.52
CA LEU A 22 -13.19 13.20 -3.98
C LEU A 22 -12.87 13.43 -5.46
N PHE A 23 -13.89 13.58 -6.30
CA PHE A 23 -13.72 13.88 -7.72
C PHE A 23 -13.02 15.23 -7.94
N GLY A 24 -13.43 16.26 -7.19
CA GLY A 24 -12.80 17.58 -7.26
C GLY A 24 -11.31 17.55 -6.93
N ILE A 25 -10.92 16.85 -5.86
CA ILE A 25 -9.51 16.67 -5.49
C ILE A 25 -8.74 15.94 -6.59
N SER A 26 -9.32 14.88 -7.18
CA SER A 26 -8.70 14.17 -8.31
C SER A 26 -8.49 15.08 -9.52
N CYS A 27 -9.49 15.90 -9.90
CA CYS A 27 -9.34 16.86 -11.00
C CYS A 27 -8.24 17.88 -10.72
N VAL A 28 -8.16 18.43 -9.50
CA VAL A 28 -7.10 19.37 -9.11
C VAL A 28 -5.73 18.70 -9.20
N ALA A 29 -5.58 17.47 -8.71
CA ALA A 29 -4.33 16.72 -8.80
C ALA A 29 -3.90 16.49 -10.27
N THR A 30 -4.84 16.13 -11.14
CA THR A 30 -4.57 15.97 -12.57
C THR A 30 -4.18 17.29 -13.23
N LEU A 31 -4.85 18.39 -12.90
CA LEU A 31 -4.50 19.72 -13.41
C LEU A 31 -3.11 20.16 -12.98
N ILE A 32 -2.73 19.92 -11.72
CA ILE A 32 -1.37 20.17 -11.21
C ILE A 32 -0.36 19.35 -12.00
N PHE A 33 -0.64 18.06 -12.24
CA PHE A 33 0.27 17.19 -13.00
C PHE A 33 0.44 17.63 -14.46
N ILE A 34 -0.62 18.12 -15.10
CA ILE A 34 -0.57 18.70 -16.45
C ILE A 34 0.20 20.03 -16.46
N ALA A 35 0.00 20.86 -15.42
CA ALA A 35 0.65 22.15 -15.28
C ALA A 35 2.12 22.03 -14.85
N LEU A 36 2.54 20.89 -14.31
CA LEU A 36 3.92 20.64 -13.91
C LEU A 36 4.79 20.59 -15.18
N PRO A 37 5.69 21.57 -15.39
CA PRO A 37 6.52 21.57 -16.58
C PRO A 37 7.43 20.35 -16.51
N THR A 38 7.37 19.48 -17.52
CA THR A 38 8.37 18.43 -17.73
C THR A 38 9.69 19.09 -18.11
N LYS A 39 10.41 19.60 -17.11
CA LYS A 39 11.80 20.02 -17.28
C LYS A 39 12.59 18.75 -17.61
N ARG A 40 12.84 18.52 -18.89
CA ARG A 40 13.99 17.73 -19.32
C ARG A 40 15.18 18.52 -18.80
N LEU A 41 15.86 17.98 -17.79
CA LEU A 41 17.07 18.58 -17.24
C LEU A 41 18.01 18.90 -18.42
N PRO A 42 18.43 20.15 -18.60
CA PRO A 42 19.46 20.47 -19.57
C PRO A 42 20.78 19.88 -19.06
N GLU A 43 21.18 18.76 -19.67
CA GLU A 43 22.57 18.35 -19.92
C GLU A 43 23.63 18.63 -18.83
N GLU A 44 23.41 18.18 -17.60
CA GLU A 44 24.53 17.93 -16.67
C GLU A 44 24.37 16.55 -16.02
N GLY A 45 24.91 15.52 -16.67
CA GLY A 45 25.42 14.34 -15.96
C GLY A 45 24.93 12.95 -16.37
N GLU A 46 23.83 12.80 -17.10
CA GLU A 46 23.39 11.48 -17.58
C GLU A 46 22.83 11.61 -19.01
N GLU A 47 23.64 11.22 -20.01
CA GLU A 47 23.12 10.88 -21.33
C GLU A 47 22.17 9.69 -21.15
N PHE A 48 20.88 9.97 -20.95
CA PHE A 48 19.87 8.96 -21.22
C PHE A 48 20.04 8.61 -22.70
N GLU A 49 20.63 7.43 -22.95
CA GLU A 49 20.81 6.85 -24.27
C GLU A 49 19.55 7.13 -25.06
N LYS A 50 19.68 7.86 -26.18
CA LYS A 50 18.55 8.23 -27.03
C LYS A 50 17.76 6.96 -27.27
N ILE A 51 16.56 6.87 -26.67
CA ILE A 51 15.63 5.79 -26.91
C ILE A 51 15.21 5.99 -28.36
N ASP A 52 16.00 5.41 -29.25
CA ASP A 52 15.70 5.28 -30.66
C ASP A 52 14.28 4.72 -30.75
N GLU A 53 13.45 5.27 -31.65
CA GLU A 53 12.04 4.93 -31.79
C GLU A 53 11.90 3.44 -32.11
N SER A 54 11.93 2.62 -31.08
CA SER A 54 12.03 1.19 -31.20
C SER A 54 10.62 0.62 -31.19
N THR A 55 10.32 -0.13 -32.25
CA THR A 55 9.09 -0.92 -32.39
C THR A 55 8.77 -1.66 -31.08
N LEU A 56 7.48 -1.74 -30.70
CA LEU A 56 7.03 -2.37 -29.44
C LEU A 56 7.61 -3.79 -29.23
N ARG A 57 7.81 -4.54 -30.32
CA ARG A 57 8.45 -5.86 -30.28
C ARG A 57 9.90 -5.81 -29.84
N THR A 58 10.65 -4.82 -30.29
CA THR A 58 12.06 -4.62 -29.94
C THR A 58 12.18 -4.20 -28.47
N GLN A 59 11.28 -3.35 -27.98
CA GLN A 59 11.22 -2.99 -26.56
C GLN A 59 10.85 -4.20 -25.70
N LEU A 60 9.85 -5.00 -26.11
CA LEU A 60 9.44 -6.19 -25.39
C LEU A 60 10.55 -7.25 -25.36
N ALA A 61 11.28 -7.43 -26.46
CA ALA A 61 12.42 -8.33 -26.52
C ALA A 61 13.55 -7.88 -25.58
N ARG A 62 13.83 -6.58 -25.52
CA ARG A 62 14.83 -6.02 -24.57
C ARG A 62 14.40 -6.21 -23.11
N ILE A 63 13.14 -5.98 -22.78
CA ILE A 63 12.61 -6.23 -21.42
C ILE A 63 12.77 -7.71 -21.05
N LEU A 64 12.49 -8.63 -21.98
CA LEU A 64 12.63 -10.07 -21.75
C LEU A 64 14.09 -10.50 -21.58
N ASP A 65 15.00 -9.87 -22.32
CA ASP A 65 16.44 -10.13 -22.23
C ASP A 65 16.99 -9.60 -20.89
N THR A 66 16.61 -8.39 -20.48
CA THR A 66 16.89 -7.83 -19.15
C THR A 66 16.31 -8.71 -18.03
N ALA A 67 15.12 -9.29 -18.22
CA ALA A 67 14.54 -10.20 -17.24
C ALA A 67 15.34 -11.51 -17.05
N ARG A 68 16.24 -11.85 -17.98
CA ARG A 68 17.10 -13.04 -17.90
C ARG A 68 18.42 -12.77 -17.14
N GLU A 69 18.72 -11.52 -16.83
CA GLU A 69 19.91 -11.19 -16.03
C GLU A 69 19.77 -11.74 -14.60
N PRO A 70 20.82 -12.38 -14.04
CA PRO A 70 20.74 -13.02 -12.73
C PRO A 70 20.41 -12.06 -11.59
N LYS A 71 20.83 -10.79 -11.71
CA LYS A 71 20.47 -9.72 -10.75
C LYS A 71 18.98 -9.36 -10.83
N MET A 72 18.42 -9.34 -12.04
CA MET A 72 17.01 -9.04 -12.27
C MET A 72 16.09 -10.19 -11.84
N ILE A 73 16.57 -11.44 -11.95
CA ILE A 73 15.85 -12.62 -11.43
C ILE A 73 15.78 -12.59 -9.89
N LEU A 74 16.88 -12.21 -9.20
CA LEU A 74 16.86 -12.05 -7.75
C LEU A 74 15.90 -10.92 -7.33
N LEU A 75 15.91 -9.81 -8.07
CA LEU A 75 15.03 -8.67 -7.83
C LEU A 75 13.55 -9.01 -8.12
N SER A 76 13.26 -9.81 -9.14
CA SER A 76 11.90 -10.22 -9.46
C SER A 76 11.30 -11.13 -8.37
N ALA A 77 12.10 -12.04 -7.81
CA ALA A 77 11.68 -12.84 -6.65
C ALA A 77 11.34 -11.94 -5.44
N PHE A 78 12.12 -10.89 -5.21
CA PHE A 78 11.82 -9.88 -4.18
C PHE A 78 10.51 -9.13 -4.46
N PHE A 79 10.24 -8.75 -5.71
CA PHE A 79 8.98 -8.10 -6.08
C PHE A 79 7.76 -9.00 -5.88
N VAL A 80 7.87 -10.31 -6.17
CA VAL A 80 6.79 -11.27 -5.90
C VAL A 80 6.50 -11.36 -4.40
N PHE A 81 7.54 -11.47 -3.57
CA PHE A 81 7.40 -11.47 -2.11
C PHE A 81 6.74 -10.18 -1.59
N TYR A 82 7.18 -9.02 -2.11
CA TYR A 82 6.60 -7.73 -1.75
C TYR A 82 5.13 -7.62 -2.17
N GLY A 83 4.77 -8.12 -3.36
CA GLY A 83 3.38 -8.18 -3.83
C GLY A 83 2.47 -8.99 -2.90
N PHE A 84 2.95 -10.14 -2.41
CA PHE A 84 2.22 -10.93 -1.42
C PHE A 84 2.06 -10.18 -0.09
N HIS A 85 3.13 -9.53 0.38
CA HIS A 85 3.11 -8.73 1.61
C HIS A 85 2.08 -7.59 1.53
N VAL A 86 2.06 -6.83 0.44
CA VAL A 86 1.10 -5.73 0.21
C VAL A 86 -0.32 -6.26 0.16
N THR A 87 -0.56 -7.38 -0.52
CA THR A 87 -1.89 -8.00 -0.59
C THR A 87 -2.41 -8.37 0.79
N LEU A 88 -1.57 -8.93 1.67
CA LEU A 88 -1.96 -9.24 3.05
C LEU A 88 -2.29 -7.97 3.84
N LEU A 89 -1.49 -6.91 3.69
CA LEU A 89 -1.69 -5.65 4.42
C LEU A 89 -3.00 -4.95 4.02
N PHE A 90 -3.32 -4.91 2.72
CA PHE A 90 -4.59 -4.35 2.23
C PHE A 90 -5.79 -5.27 2.49
N GLY A 91 -5.58 -6.58 2.60
CA GLY A 91 -6.62 -7.54 3.01
C GLY A 91 -6.91 -7.54 4.51
N TYR A 92 -6.02 -7.02 5.35
CA TYR A 92 -6.21 -6.96 6.79
C TYR A 92 -7.39 -6.06 7.25
N PRO A 93 -7.59 -4.82 6.75
CA PRO A 93 -8.75 -4.01 7.16
C PRO A 93 -10.10 -4.63 6.76
N THR A 94 -10.15 -5.50 5.75
CA THR A 94 -11.41 -6.15 5.35
C THR A 94 -11.83 -7.24 6.34
N THR A 95 -10.90 -7.92 7.02
CA THR A 95 -11.25 -8.91 8.07
C THR A 95 -11.96 -8.27 9.26
N PHE A 96 -11.64 -7.00 9.57
CA PHE A 96 -12.36 -6.22 10.58
C PHE A 96 -13.82 -5.95 10.20
N ALA A 97 -14.11 -5.77 8.91
CA ALA A 97 -15.48 -5.59 8.43
C ALA A 97 -16.31 -6.89 8.52
N PHE A 98 -15.68 -8.06 8.41
CA PHE A 98 -16.34 -9.37 8.44
C PHE A 98 -16.46 -9.99 9.84
N THR A 99 -15.80 -9.45 10.85
CA THR A 99 -15.88 -9.95 12.24
C THR A 99 -17.06 -9.32 12.99
N LYS A 100 -18.06 -10.12 13.39
CA LYS A 100 -19.31 -9.63 14.05
C LYS A 100 -19.09 -8.79 15.31
N MET A 101 -18.09 -9.11 16.14
CA MET A 101 -17.76 -8.33 17.34
C MET A 101 -17.18 -6.95 17.03
N LEU A 102 -16.59 -6.76 15.85
CA LEU A 102 -15.84 -5.57 15.47
C LEU A 102 -16.55 -4.70 14.42
N SER A 103 -17.44 -5.31 13.64
CA SER A 103 -18.41 -4.66 12.73
C SER A 103 -19.29 -3.62 13.45
N LYS A 104 -19.43 -3.72 14.78
CA LYS A 104 -20.14 -2.74 15.61
C LYS A 104 -19.47 -1.35 15.60
N ASN A 105 -18.16 -1.27 15.30
CA ASN A 105 -17.40 -0.03 15.26
C ASN A 105 -16.89 0.25 13.83
N VAL A 106 -17.76 0.85 13.00
CA VAL A 106 -17.45 1.30 11.62
C VAL A 106 -16.20 2.20 11.56
N TYR A 107 -15.87 2.88 12.66
CA TYR A 107 -14.72 3.78 12.77
C TYR A 107 -13.36 3.08 12.85
N LEU A 108 -13.30 1.77 13.12
CA LEU A 108 -12.02 1.08 13.31
C LEU A 108 -11.21 0.99 12.00
N GLN A 109 -11.88 0.72 10.88
CA GLN A 109 -11.24 0.70 9.57
C GLN A 109 -10.73 2.10 9.19
N ALA A 110 -11.51 3.15 9.48
CA ALA A 110 -11.08 4.54 9.25
C ALA A 110 -9.85 4.90 10.11
N TYR A 111 -9.84 4.49 11.38
CA TYR A 111 -8.69 4.67 12.27
C TYR A 111 -7.44 3.95 11.78
N TYR A 112 -7.58 2.71 11.30
CA TYR A 112 -6.49 1.96 10.67
C TYR A 112 -5.91 2.72 9.46
N SER A 113 -6.76 3.24 8.57
CA SER A 113 -6.31 4.01 7.39
C SER A 113 -5.58 5.30 7.78
N ILE A 114 -6.04 6.02 8.79
CA ILE A 114 -5.36 7.23 9.30
C ILE A 114 -3.99 6.89 9.89
N MET A 115 -3.90 5.81 10.68
CA MET A 115 -2.64 5.36 11.26
C MET A 115 -1.67 4.87 10.19
N MET A 116 -2.16 4.16 9.17
CA MET A 116 -1.36 3.72 8.03
C MET A 116 -0.79 4.90 7.23
N GLY A 117 -1.61 5.94 6.98
CA GLY A 117 -1.17 7.17 6.33
C GLY A 117 -0.17 7.97 7.18
N THR A 118 -0.37 8.02 8.50
CA THR A 118 0.57 8.71 9.41
C THR A 118 1.90 7.97 9.47
N GLY A 119 1.88 6.63 9.51
CA GLY A 119 3.07 5.80 9.50
C GLY A 119 3.89 5.95 8.21
N SER A 120 3.24 6.07 7.06
CA SER A 120 3.96 6.28 5.78
C SER A 120 4.63 7.65 5.71
N LEU A 121 3.98 8.70 6.21
CA LEU A 121 4.59 10.03 6.34
C LEU A 121 5.80 10.02 7.27
N LEU A 122 5.67 9.40 8.45
CA LEU A 122 6.77 9.28 9.42
C LEU A 122 7.95 8.50 8.84
N ALA A 123 7.69 7.39 8.15
CA ALA A 123 8.73 6.62 7.47
C ALA A 123 9.45 7.45 6.40
N GLY A 124 8.72 8.23 5.60
CA GLY A 124 9.31 9.13 4.61
C GLY A 124 10.22 10.19 5.23
N VAL A 125 9.80 10.80 6.35
CA VAL A 125 10.63 11.76 7.09
C VAL A 125 11.88 11.10 7.67
N LEU A 126 11.74 9.90 8.25
CA LEU A 126 12.87 9.16 8.83
C LEU A 126 13.90 8.77 7.76
N ILE A 127 13.43 8.32 6.58
CA ILE A 127 14.30 8.02 5.45
C ILE A 127 15.04 9.28 4.98
N ALA A 128 14.33 10.39 4.78
CA ALA A 128 14.94 11.65 4.34
C ALA A 128 15.99 12.17 5.35
N PHE A 129 15.73 12.01 6.64
CA PHE A 129 16.70 12.39 7.68
C PHE A 129 17.91 11.44 7.70
N CYS A 130 17.69 10.13 7.67
CA CYS A 130 18.77 9.14 7.72
C CYS A 130 19.64 9.13 6.46
N ASP A 131 19.07 9.45 5.29
CA ASP A 131 19.81 9.58 4.03
C ASP A 131 20.87 10.70 4.11
N SER A 132 20.53 11.82 4.77
CA SER A 132 21.48 12.92 4.99
C SER A 132 22.64 12.55 5.92
N HIS A 133 22.45 11.54 6.77
CA HIS A 133 23.36 11.23 7.88
C HIS A 133 24.26 10.01 7.62
N ILE A 134 23.88 9.10 6.69
CA ILE A 134 24.62 7.87 6.41
C ILE A 134 24.77 7.67 4.90
N LYS A 135 26.01 7.66 4.38
CA LYS A 135 26.30 7.30 2.98
C LYS A 135 25.84 5.87 2.70
N ASN A 136 25.08 5.67 1.62
CA ASN A 136 24.50 4.39 1.16
C ASN A 136 23.38 3.81 2.05
N PHE A 137 22.68 4.65 2.83
CA PHE A 137 21.56 4.20 3.67
C PHE A 137 20.35 3.71 2.87
N GLY A 138 20.16 4.21 1.65
CA GLY A 138 18.98 3.90 0.83
C GLY A 138 18.87 2.47 0.31
N LEU A 139 19.93 1.64 0.38
CA LEU A 139 19.93 0.32 -0.29
C LEU A 139 19.84 -0.87 0.67
N ILE A 140 20.79 -1.01 1.59
CA ILE A 140 20.89 -2.19 2.46
C ILE A 140 20.23 -2.00 3.83
N PRO A 141 20.52 -0.91 4.59
CA PRO A 141 20.00 -0.81 5.95
C PRO A 141 18.49 -0.56 5.98
N ILE A 142 17.93 0.13 4.98
CA ILE A 142 16.48 0.29 4.87
C ILE A 142 15.77 -1.05 4.61
N GLN A 143 16.36 -1.93 3.80
CA GLN A 143 15.81 -3.24 3.52
C GLN A 143 15.84 -4.13 4.77
N ILE A 144 16.90 -4.06 5.58
CA ILE A 144 16.99 -4.79 6.85
C ILE A 144 15.93 -4.29 7.84
N MET A 145 15.76 -2.97 7.97
CA MET A 145 14.71 -2.39 8.81
C MET A 145 13.31 -2.82 8.36
N GLN A 146 13.07 -2.86 7.04
CA GLN A 146 11.81 -3.34 6.47
C GLN A 146 11.56 -4.82 6.80
N ILE A 147 12.56 -5.69 6.71
CA ILE A 147 12.45 -7.11 7.05
C ILE A 147 12.11 -7.27 8.54
N ALA A 148 12.82 -6.55 9.42
CA ALA A 148 12.56 -6.59 10.85
C ALA A 148 11.13 -6.14 11.19
N LEU A 149 10.67 -5.04 10.61
CA LEU A 149 9.31 -4.54 10.80
C LEU A 149 8.26 -5.51 10.25
N SER A 150 8.54 -6.12 9.09
CA SER A 150 7.65 -7.11 8.48
C SER A 150 7.50 -8.36 9.35
N ILE A 151 8.57 -8.84 9.98
CA ILE A 151 8.51 -9.99 10.91
C ILE A 151 7.61 -9.67 12.10
N VAL A 152 7.78 -8.49 12.71
CA VAL A 152 6.93 -8.03 13.82
C VAL A 152 5.47 -7.91 13.38
N LEU A 153 5.22 -7.38 12.17
CA LEU A 153 3.89 -7.23 11.63
C LEU A 153 3.24 -8.57 11.31
N TYR A 154 3.96 -9.55 10.75
CA TYR A 154 3.45 -10.90 10.54
C TYR A 154 3.14 -11.59 11.85
N PHE A 155 4.00 -11.44 12.87
CA PHE A 155 3.76 -11.98 14.20
C PHE A 155 2.50 -11.37 14.83
N LEU A 156 2.35 -10.04 14.75
CA LEU A 156 1.17 -9.34 15.24
C LEU A 156 -0.09 -9.72 14.45
N THR A 157 0.02 -9.88 13.14
CA THR A 157 -1.10 -10.32 12.28
C THR A 157 -1.54 -11.72 12.67
N ILE A 158 -0.63 -12.66 12.91
CA ILE A 158 -0.95 -14.01 13.39
C ILE A 158 -1.54 -13.95 14.81
N ALA A 159 -1.01 -13.10 15.68
CA ALA A 159 -1.49 -12.96 17.06
C ALA A 159 -2.89 -12.33 17.15
N THR A 160 -3.23 -11.44 16.21
CA THR A 160 -4.51 -10.72 16.17
C THR A 160 -5.57 -11.46 15.35
N THR A 161 -5.17 -12.17 14.30
CA THR A 161 -6.09 -12.87 13.38
C THR A 161 -6.47 -14.23 13.95
N ALA A 162 -7.73 -14.39 14.36
CA ALA A 162 -8.30 -15.70 14.68
C ALA A 162 -8.32 -16.60 13.43
N ASN A 163 -8.08 -17.90 13.63
CA ASN A 163 -7.76 -18.94 12.64
C ASN A 163 -8.74 -19.06 11.43
N LEU A 164 -9.90 -18.40 11.45
CA LEU A 164 -10.96 -18.55 10.43
C LEU A 164 -11.65 -17.26 9.96
N SER A 165 -11.20 -16.06 10.38
CA SER A 165 -11.92 -14.79 10.06
C SER A 165 -11.83 -14.34 8.59
N THR A 166 -10.93 -14.92 7.80
CA THR A 166 -10.75 -14.55 6.37
C THR A 166 -11.79 -15.21 5.45
N ILE A 167 -12.44 -16.30 5.87
CA ILE A 167 -13.27 -17.15 4.98
C ILE A 167 -14.71 -17.29 5.49
N GLN A 168 -14.97 -17.12 6.79
CA GLN A 168 -16.32 -17.19 7.36
C GLN A 168 -16.56 -16.10 8.42
N THR A 169 -17.81 -15.64 8.53
CA THR A 169 -18.28 -14.81 9.66
C THR A 169 -18.36 -15.69 10.91
N VAL A 170 -17.23 -15.91 11.57
CA VAL A 170 -17.16 -16.76 12.76
C VAL A 170 -17.39 -15.88 14.02
N ASP A 171 -18.17 -16.39 14.97
CA ASP A 171 -18.42 -15.79 16.29
C ASP A 171 -17.27 -16.09 17.30
N ASP A 172 -16.08 -16.52 16.83
CA ASP A 172 -14.99 -16.98 17.68
C ASP A 172 -14.01 -15.87 18.08
N GLU A 173 -13.61 -15.95 19.35
CA GLU A 173 -12.71 -15.03 20.04
C GLU A 173 -11.27 -15.08 19.48
N SER A 174 -10.59 -13.92 19.47
CA SER A 174 -9.16 -13.81 19.15
C SER A 174 -8.33 -14.68 20.10
N MET A 175 -7.35 -15.41 19.57
CA MET A 175 -6.62 -16.43 20.32
C MET A 175 -5.85 -15.86 21.52
N TRP A 176 -5.34 -14.61 21.46
CA TRP A 176 -4.53 -14.02 22.53
C TRP A 176 -4.85 -12.59 22.96
N ILE A 177 -5.48 -11.74 22.14
CA ILE A 177 -5.69 -10.32 22.49
C ILE A 177 -7.18 -9.99 22.49
N ARG A 178 -7.70 -9.73 23.68
CA ARG A 178 -9.10 -9.32 23.90
C ARG A 178 -9.22 -7.79 23.70
N PRO A 179 -10.07 -7.31 22.80
CA PRO A 179 -10.57 -5.94 22.91
C PRO A 179 -11.59 -5.90 24.06
N THR A 180 -11.25 -5.21 25.14
CA THR A 180 -12.22 -4.74 26.16
C THR A 180 -13.19 -3.72 25.58
#